data_AF-A0ABD7TWX2-F1
#
_entry.id   AF-A0ABD7TWX2-F1
#
_cell.length_a   1.000
_cell.length_b   1.000
_cell.length_c   1.000
_cell.angle_alpha   90.00
_cell.angle_beta   90.00
_cell.angle_gamma   90.00
#
_symmetry.space_group_name_H-M   'P 1'
#
loop_
_entity.id
_entity.type
_entity.pdbx_description
1 polymer ?
#
loop_
_entity_poly.entity_id
_entity_poly.type
_entity_poly.pdbx_seq_one_letter_code
_entity_poly.pdbx_strand_id
1 'polypeptide(L)'
;MKQLKRYIERVLKTMYSHQLSACLVALNGKMHDIDATIRYLQHKKTQLQLLIDRQTIALENKYIDLLDEQHVQCPEKINGREITKMKRDLNEIEYEYAHLERLLNQLNNERNYTQQECDLLLTLRLAY
;
A
#
# COMPACT_ATOMS: atom_id res chain seq x y z
N MET A 1 22.84 52.84 0.38
CA MET A 1 22.28 51.99 -0.69
C MET A 1 22.93 50.60 -0.78
N LYS A 2 24.25 50.47 -1.03
CA LYS A 2 24.92 49.14 -1.14
C LYS A 2 24.83 48.24 0.11
N GLN A 3 24.94 48.81 1.31
CA GLN A 3 24.83 48.03 2.56
C GLN A 3 23.41 47.50 2.80
N LEU A 4 22.39 48.32 2.51
CA LEU A 4 20.99 47.91 2.60
C LEU A 4 20.67 46.77 1.62
N LYS A 5 21.20 46.87 0.38
CA LYS A 5 21.07 45.80 -0.62
C LYS A 5 21.66 44.47 -0.13
N ARG A 6 22.91 44.49 0.38
CA ARG A 6 23.56 43.29 0.95
C ARG A 6 22.81 42.72 2.15
N TYR A 7 22.26 43.60 3.00
CA TYR A 7 21.47 43.18 4.15
C TYR A 7 20.19 42.45 3.70
N ILE A 8 19.45 43.02 2.74
CA ILE A 8 18.24 42.42 2.17
C ILE A 8 18.58 41.08 1.50
N GLU A 9 19.62 41.03 0.67
CA GLU A 9 20.09 39.78 0.03
C GLU A 9 20.41 38.69 1.06
N ARG A 10 21.11 39.05 2.15
CA ARG A 10 21.43 38.11 3.23
C ARG A 10 20.17 37.59 3.91
N VAL A 11 19.26 38.48 4.29
CA VAL A 11 18.01 38.12 4.96
C VAL A 11 17.16 37.21 4.06
N LEU A 12 17.00 37.56 2.79
CA LEU A 12 16.25 36.74 1.83
C LEU A 12 16.87 35.36 1.66
N LYS A 13 18.21 35.27 1.52
CA LYS A 13 18.89 33.98 1.40
C LYS A 13 18.72 33.12 2.65
N THR A 14 18.81 33.71 3.84
CA THR A 14 18.58 33.00 5.11
C THR A 14 17.14 32.51 5.23
N MET A 15 16.16 33.37 4.93
CA MET A 15 14.74 32.99 4.96
C MET A 15 14.45 31.87 3.96
N TYR A 16 14.93 31.99 2.72
CA TYR A 16 14.74 30.98 1.68
C TYR A 16 15.33 29.62 2.07
N SER A 17 16.57 29.60 2.57
CA SER A 17 17.24 28.38 3.03
C SER A 17 16.51 27.72 4.21
N HIS A 18 16.01 28.51 5.15
CA HIS A 18 15.24 28.01 6.28
C HIS A 18 13.92 27.38 5.84
N GLN A 19 13.17 28.06 4.96
CA GLN A 19 11.89 27.56 4.43
C GLN A 19 12.08 26.28 3.62
N LEU A 20 13.08 26.22 2.75
CA LEU A 20 13.41 24.98 2.02
C LEU A 20 13.75 23.82 2.97
N SER A 21 14.51 24.09 4.02
CA SER A 21 14.88 23.07 5.00
C SER A 21 13.65 22.57 5.76
N ALA A 22 12.74 23.47 6.14
CA ALA A 22 11.49 23.10 6.81
C ALA A 22 10.59 22.23 5.91
N CYS A 23 10.43 22.60 4.62
CA CYS A 23 9.71 21.76 3.66
C CYS A 23 10.33 20.37 3.50
N LEU A 24 11.65 20.29 3.35
CA LEU A 24 12.34 19.00 3.22
C LEU A 24 12.13 18.10 4.45
N VAL A 25 12.15 18.67 5.66
CA VAL A 25 11.86 17.91 6.89
C VAL A 25 10.42 17.39 6.88
N ALA A 26 9.45 18.21 6.49
CA ALA A 26 8.05 17.81 6.41
C ALA A 26 7.82 16.69 5.38
N LEU A 27 8.40 16.81 4.19
CA LEU A 27 8.29 15.80 3.13
C LEU A 27 8.97 14.49 3.52
N ASN A 28 10.13 14.55 4.19
CA ASN A 28 10.79 13.35 4.73
C ASN A 28 9.93 12.65 5.79
N GLY A 29 9.26 13.42 6.66
CA GLY A 29 8.29 12.88 7.61
C GLY A 29 7.14 12.16 6.89
N LYS A 30 6.54 12.82 5.90
CA LYS A 30 5.48 12.24 5.07
C LYS A 30 5.93 10.94 4.38
N MET A 31 7.12 10.93 3.78
CA MET A 31 7.69 9.73 3.17
C MET A 31 7.86 8.59 4.19
N HIS A 32 8.35 8.89 5.39
CA HIS A 32 8.51 7.89 6.45
C HIS A 32 7.17 7.24 6.81
N ASP A 33 6.10 8.04 6.93
CA ASP A 33 4.77 7.55 7.25
C ASP A 33 4.17 6.70 6.11
N ILE A 34 4.37 7.11 4.86
CA ILE A 34 3.99 6.32 3.69
C ILE A 34 4.73 4.98 3.69
N ASP A 35 6.05 4.99 3.91
CA ASP A 35 6.87 3.78 3.96
C ASP A 35 6.45 2.84 5.09
N ALA A 36 6.11 3.37 6.27
CA ALA A 36 5.58 2.59 7.39
C ALA A 36 4.23 1.94 7.04
N THR A 37 3.35 2.71 6.39
CA THR A 37 2.04 2.23 5.95
C THR A 37 2.18 1.14 4.89
N ILE A 38 3.05 1.32 3.90
CA ILE A 38 3.34 0.31 2.87
C ILE A 38 3.83 -1.00 3.51
N ARG A 39 4.78 -0.94 4.45
CA ARG A 39 5.28 -2.14 5.15
C ARG A 39 4.17 -2.88 5.89
N TYR A 40 3.34 -2.14 6.62
CA TYR A 40 2.21 -2.73 7.34
C TYR A 40 1.22 -3.41 6.39
N LEU A 41 0.85 -2.74 5.30
CA LEU A 41 -0.09 -3.28 4.32
C LEU A 41 0.50 -4.48 3.57
N GLN A 42 1.79 -4.47 3.23
CA GLN A 42 2.47 -5.64 2.66
C GLN A 42 2.39 -6.85 3.59
N HIS A 43 2.62 -6.66 4.90
CA HIS A 43 2.45 -7.74 5.86
C HIS A 43 1.01 -8.26 5.90
N LYS A 44 0.03 -7.36 5.96
CA LYS A 44 -1.40 -7.73 5.92
C LYS A 44 -1.75 -8.49 4.64
N LYS A 45 -1.22 -8.07 3.48
CA LYS A 45 -1.38 -8.75 2.19
C LYS A 45 -0.91 -10.20 2.24
N THR A 46 0.28 -10.45 2.81
CA THR A 46 0.82 -11.80 2.98
C THR A 46 -0.08 -12.65 3.89
N GLN A 47 -0.62 -12.08 4.97
CA GLN A 47 -1.55 -12.81 5.84
C GLN A 47 -2.86 -13.17 5.13
N LEU A 48 -3.40 -12.25 4.32
CA LEU A 48 -4.58 -12.54 3.50
C LEU A 48 -4.32 -13.63 2.46
N GLN A 49 -3.15 -13.61 1.81
CA GLN A 49 -2.77 -14.69 0.88
C GLN A 49 -2.75 -16.05 1.57
N LEU A 50 -2.14 -16.15 2.75
CA LEU A 50 -2.12 -17.39 3.52
C LEU A 50 -3.52 -17.85 3.92
N LEU A 51 -4.44 -16.91 4.20
CA LEU A 51 -5.82 -17.23 4.52
C LEU A 51 -6.57 -17.76 3.30
N ILE A 52 -6.39 -17.12 2.13
CA ILE A 52 -6.92 -17.59 0.84
C ILE A 52 -6.45 -19.03 0.59
N ASP A 53 -5.15 -19.28 0.66
CA ASP A 53 -4.57 -20.60 0.39
C ASP A 53 -5.18 -21.68 1.31
N ARG A 54 -5.27 -21.39 2.62
CA ARG A 54 -5.87 -22.29 3.61
C ARG A 54 -7.34 -22.56 3.32
N GLN A 55 -8.10 -21.54 2.96
CA GLN A 55 -9.53 -21.63 2.73
C GLN A 55 -9.84 -22.36 1.42
N THR A 56 -9.00 -22.17 0.40
CA THR A 56 -9.04 -22.94 -0.86
C THR A 56 -8.78 -24.42 -0.60
N ILE A 57 -7.74 -24.78 0.17
CA ILE A 57 -7.48 -26.18 0.54
C ILE A 57 -8.65 -26.77 1.33
N ALA A 58 -9.22 -26.02 2.28
CA ALA A 58 -10.37 -26.49 3.05
C ALA A 58 -11.60 -26.74 2.16
N LEU A 59 -11.83 -25.87 1.16
CA LEU A 59 -12.91 -26.03 0.20
C LEU A 59 -12.68 -27.26 -0.70
N GLU A 60 -11.46 -27.46 -1.19
CA GLU A 60 -11.07 -28.63 -1.99
C GLU A 60 -11.26 -29.94 -1.20
N ASN A 61 -10.81 -29.98 0.05
CA ASN A 61 -11.01 -31.13 0.93
C ASN A 61 -12.50 -31.42 1.14
N LYS A 62 -13.33 -30.39 1.34
CA LYS A 62 -14.78 -30.59 1.46
C LYS A 62 -15.40 -31.18 0.18
N TYR A 63 -14.90 -30.77 -0.98
CA TYR A 63 -15.34 -31.35 -2.25
C TYR A 63 -14.98 -32.85 -2.34
N ILE A 64 -13.79 -33.25 -1.88
CA ILE A 64 -13.37 -34.65 -1.80
C ILE A 64 -14.29 -35.44 -0.86
N ASP A 65 -14.50 -34.95 0.36
CA ASP A 65 -15.36 -35.61 1.36
C ASP A 65 -16.76 -35.89 0.79
N LEU A 66 -17.34 -34.91 0.08
CA LEU A 66 -18.68 -35.05 -0.50
C LEU A 66 -18.73 -36.01 -1.70
N LEU A 67 -17.65 -36.13 -2.46
CA LEU A 67 -17.54 -37.13 -3.52
C LEU A 67 -17.47 -38.55 -2.93
N ASP A 68 -16.69 -38.71 -1.86
CA ASP A 68 -16.51 -39.98 -1.16
C ASP A 68 -17.81 -40.45 -0.47
N GLU A 69 -18.50 -39.53 0.23
CA GLU A 69 -19.74 -39.82 0.97
C GLU A 69 -20.92 -40.17 0.04
N GLN A 70 -21.02 -39.57 -1.15
CA GLN A 70 -22.20 -39.73 -2.00
C GLN A 70 -22.07 -40.83 -3.07
N HIS A 71 -20.89 -41.44 -3.27
CA HIS A 71 -20.62 -42.35 -4.41
C HIS A 71 -21.07 -41.75 -5.76
N VAL A 72 -20.98 -40.43 -5.89
CA VAL A 72 -21.57 -39.68 -7.01
C VAL A 72 -20.58 -39.62 -8.17
N GLN A 73 -20.97 -40.17 -9.33
CA GLN A 73 -20.20 -40.12 -10.58
C GLN A 73 -20.19 -38.73 -11.28
N CYS A 74 -20.97 -37.76 -10.79
CA CYS A 74 -21.11 -36.43 -11.40
C CYS A 74 -20.95 -35.28 -10.37
N PRO A 75 -19.79 -34.60 -10.34
CA PRO A 75 -19.50 -33.47 -9.42
C PRO A 75 -20.40 -32.24 -9.60
N GLU A 76 -21.12 -32.14 -10.72
CA GLU A 76 -21.84 -30.94 -11.18
C GLU A 76 -23.03 -30.52 -10.28
N LYS A 77 -23.42 -31.34 -9.31
CA LYS A 77 -24.55 -31.08 -8.38
C LYS A 77 -24.17 -31.01 -6.91
N ILE A 78 -22.88 -30.87 -6.56
CA ILE A 78 -22.47 -30.68 -5.17
C ILE A 78 -22.78 -29.23 -4.73
N ASN A 79 -24.05 -28.97 -4.42
CA ASN A 79 -24.59 -27.72 -3.88
C ASN A 79 -24.85 -27.86 -2.37
N GLY A 80 -23.80 -28.15 -1.61
CA GLY A 80 -23.87 -28.13 -0.15
C GLY A 80 -23.94 -26.68 0.37
N ARG A 81 -24.86 -26.39 1.29
CA ARG A 81 -24.97 -25.07 1.96
C ARG A 81 -23.63 -24.60 2.54
N GLU A 82 -22.80 -25.55 2.98
CA GLU A 82 -21.46 -25.33 3.50
C GLU A 82 -20.45 -24.90 2.41
N ILE A 83 -20.45 -25.54 1.24
CA ILE A 83 -19.63 -25.12 0.09
C ILE A 83 -19.98 -23.70 -0.34
N THR A 84 -21.27 -23.39 -0.45
CA THR A 84 -21.70 -22.04 -0.85
C THR A 84 -21.31 -21.00 0.20
N LYS A 85 -21.23 -21.38 1.47
CA LYS A 85 -20.72 -20.50 2.52
C LYS A 85 -19.20 -20.31 2.38
N MET A 86 -18.44 -21.39 2.28
CA MET A 86 -16.98 -21.34 2.12
C MET A 86 -16.54 -20.55 0.88
N LYS A 87 -17.25 -20.68 -0.24
CA LYS A 87 -17.02 -19.87 -1.44
C LYS A 87 -17.28 -18.38 -1.21
N ARG A 88 -18.32 -18.02 -0.45
CA ARG A 88 -18.60 -16.63 -0.12
C ARG A 88 -17.53 -16.04 0.78
N ASP A 89 -17.12 -16.79 1.80
CA ASP A 89 -16.05 -16.39 2.72
C ASP A 89 -14.73 -16.20 1.95
N LEU A 90 -14.40 -17.12 1.02
CA LEU A 90 -13.22 -16.99 0.14
C LEU A 90 -13.29 -15.74 -0.74
N ASN A 91 -14.43 -15.50 -1.41
CA ASN A 91 -14.62 -14.31 -2.25
C ASN A 91 -14.46 -13.00 -1.47
N GLU A 92 -14.89 -12.95 -0.21
CA GLU A 92 -14.74 -11.78 0.65
C GLU A 92 -13.26 -11.50 0.95
N ILE A 93 -12.49 -12.54 1.26
CA ILE A 93 -11.05 -12.42 1.52
C ILE A 93 -10.30 -11.99 0.25
N GLU A 94 -10.64 -12.56 -0.90
CA GLU A 94 -10.07 -12.20 -2.20
C GLU A 94 -10.39 -10.75 -2.59
N TYR A 95 -11.61 -10.29 -2.29
CA TYR A 95 -12.00 -8.89 -2.50
C TYR A 95 -11.13 -7.94 -1.66
N GLU A 96 -10.95 -8.24 -0.37
CA GLU A 96 -10.10 -7.46 0.52
C GLU A 96 -8.64 -7.46 0.08
N TYR A 97 -8.13 -8.60 -0.40
CA TYR A 97 -6.78 -8.70 -0.97
C TYR A 97 -6.61 -7.78 -2.19
N ALA A 98 -7.56 -7.83 -3.13
CA ALA A 98 -7.54 -6.99 -4.32
C ALA A 98 -7.67 -5.50 -3.98
N HIS A 99 -8.48 -5.15 -2.99
CA HIS A 99 -8.59 -3.78 -2.49
C HIS A 99 -7.25 -3.29 -1.92
N LEU A 100 -6.60 -4.11 -1.09
CA LEU A 100 -5.30 -3.81 -0.50
C LEU A 100 -4.22 -3.61 -1.57
N GLU A 101 -4.21 -4.42 -2.62
CA GLU A 101 -3.28 -4.28 -3.74
C GLU A 101 -3.43 -2.93 -4.47
N ARG A 102 -4.67 -2.45 -4.69
CA ARG A 102 -4.91 -1.12 -5.26
C ARG A 102 -4.40 -0.02 -4.34
N LEU A 103 -4.64 -0.13 -3.04
CA LEU A 103 -4.17 0.85 -2.05
C LEU A 103 -2.63 0.91 -2.00
N LEU A 104 -1.95 -0.23 -2.03
CA LEU A 104 -0.49 -0.29 -2.12
C LEU A 104 0.04 0.42 -3.37
N ASN A 105 -0.60 0.21 -4.52
CA ASN A 105 -0.22 0.90 -5.75
C ASN A 105 -0.40 2.43 -5.64
N GLN A 106 -1.49 2.89 -5.03
CA GLN A 106 -1.72 4.31 -4.77
C GLN A 106 -0.64 4.90 -3.86
N LEU A 107 -0.31 4.23 -2.75
CA LEU A 107 0.72 4.68 -1.83
C LEU A 107 2.12 4.71 -2.47
N ASN A 108 2.45 3.72 -3.30
CA ASN A 108 3.70 3.72 -4.07
C ASN A 108 3.78 4.92 -5.03
N ASN A 109 2.68 5.27 -5.69
CA ASN A 109 2.62 6.45 -6.55
C ASN A 109 2.79 7.74 -5.74
N GLU A 110 2.13 7.86 -4.59
CA GLU A 110 2.26 9.03 -3.72
C GLU A 110 3.69 9.17 -3.17
N ARG A 111 4.32 8.04 -2.79
CA ARG A 111 5.72 7.99 -2.38
C ARG A 111 6.63 8.54 -3.47
N ASN A 112 6.45 8.07 -4.71
CA ASN A 112 7.25 8.50 -5.85
C ASN A 112 7.07 10.01 -6.14
N TYR A 113 5.84 10.52 -6.06
CA TYR A 113 5.58 11.95 -6.19
C TYR A 113 6.28 12.77 -5.09
N THR A 114 6.18 12.32 -3.83
CA THR A 114 6.82 12.99 -2.70
C THR A 114 8.35 13.00 -2.84
N GLN A 115 8.94 11.90 -3.34
CA GLN A 115 10.37 11.84 -3.65
C GLN A 115 10.76 12.86 -4.73
N GLN A 116 9.98 12.96 -5.81
CA GLN A 116 10.25 13.95 -6.88
C GLN A 116 10.20 15.38 -6.35
N GLU A 117 9.28 15.68 -5.44
CA GLU A 117 9.21 16.99 -4.78
C GLU A 117 10.45 17.26 -3.92
N CYS A 118 10.90 16.27 -3.13
CA CYS A 118 12.16 16.36 -2.39
C CYS A 118 13.35 16.64 -3.31
N ASP A 119 13.48 15.89 -4.42
CA ASP A 119 14.58 16.03 -5.37
C ASP A 119 14.60 17.42 -6.03
N LEU A 120 13.42 17.95 -6.38
CA LEU A 120 13.27 19.30 -6.89
C LEU A 120 13.73 20.35 -5.86
N LEU A 121 13.29 20.24 -4.61
CA LEU A 121 13.68 21.18 -3.55
C LEU A 121 15.18 21.11 -3.24
N LEU A 122 15.79 19.93 -3.29
CA LEU A 122 17.24 19.76 -3.15
C LEU A 122 18.00 20.43 -4.30
N THR A 123 17.49 20.29 -5.53
CA THR A 123 18.06 20.95 -6.71
C THR A 123 17.99 22.48 -6.58
N LEU A 124 16.84 23.01 -6.18
CA LEU A 124 16.66 24.45 -5.92
C LEU A 124 17.58 24.95 -4.80
N ARG A 125 17.78 24.15 -3.76
CA ARG A 125 18.71 24.47 -2.67
C ARG A 125 20.17 24.56 -3.13
N LEU A 126 20.58 23.72 -4.08
CA LEU A 126 21.95 23.72 -4.62
C LEU A 126 22.19 24.85 -5.64
N ALA A 127 21.13 25.36 -6.26
CA ALA A 127 21.21 26.44 -7.25
C ALA A 127 21.39 27.84 -6.63
N TYR A 128 21.19 28.01 -5.31
CA TYR A 128 21.21 29.29 -4.60
C TYR A 128 22.21 29.34 -3.44
#